data_AF-A0A0S4L5U4-F1
#
_entry.id   AF-A0A0S4L5U4-F1
#
_cell.length_a   1.000
_cell.length_b   1.000
_cell.length_c   1.000
_cell.angle_alpha   90.00
_cell.angle_beta   90.00
_cell.angle_gamma   90.00
#
_symmetry.space_group_name_H-M   'P 1'
#
loop_
_entity.id
_entity.type
_entity.pdbx_description
1 polymer ?
#
loop_
_entity_poly.entity_id
_entity_poly.type
_entity_poly.pdbx_seq_one_letter_code
_entity_poly.pdbx_strand_id
1 'polypeptide(L)'
;MNRTLFHLAFPIHDMETAVTFYVDGLGCTVGRRTKHAMTLGLAGHQLVAHVVPEQPPQQKGIYPRHFGLVFLSQEEWQALADRARANGLSFYQQPRVRFPGTRIEHRTFFLEDPSRNLLEFKHYTHETAIFGEQDHGQVGDASE
;
A
#
# COMPACT_ATOMS: atom_id res chain seq x y z
N MET A 1 -0.46 -23.17 10.00
CA MET A 1 -0.57 -22.34 8.78
C MET A 1 -1.87 -21.56 8.85
N ASN A 2 -1.79 -20.23 8.87
CA ASN A 2 -2.99 -19.39 8.81
C ASN A 2 -3.54 -19.50 7.37
N ARG A 3 -4.74 -20.09 7.19
CA ARG A 3 -5.36 -20.34 5.86
C ARG A 3 -6.28 -19.20 5.43
N THR A 4 -6.15 -18.03 6.05
CA THR A 4 -7.00 -16.86 5.80
C THR A 4 -6.22 -15.80 5.05
N LEU A 5 -6.81 -15.31 3.97
CA LEU A 5 -6.25 -14.20 3.20
C LEU A 5 -6.91 -12.89 3.65
N PHE A 6 -6.11 -11.83 3.75
CA PHE A 6 -6.66 -10.49 3.89
C PHE A 6 -7.45 -10.10 2.62
N HIS A 7 -8.54 -9.37 2.82
CA HIS A 7 -9.41 -8.86 1.77
C HIS A 7 -9.72 -7.39 2.01
N LEU A 8 -9.55 -6.55 1.00
CA LEU A 8 -9.88 -5.12 1.06
C LEU A 8 -10.64 -4.67 -0.19
N ALA A 9 -11.79 -4.02 0.01
CA ALA A 9 -12.49 -3.29 -1.03
C ALA A 9 -12.12 -1.81 -0.98
N PHE A 10 -11.88 -1.19 -2.13
CA PHE A 10 -11.50 0.22 -2.23
C PHE A 10 -12.05 0.85 -3.53
N PRO A 11 -12.29 2.18 -3.55
CA PRO A 11 -12.89 2.85 -4.70
C PRO A 11 -11.85 3.15 -5.78
N ILE A 12 -12.25 3.00 -7.04
CA ILE A 12 -11.54 3.52 -8.21
C ILE A 12 -12.49 4.35 -9.08
N HIS A 13 -11.99 5.39 -9.71
CA HIS A 13 -12.82 6.25 -10.58
C HIS A 13 -12.85 5.78 -12.03
N ASP A 14 -11.81 5.04 -12.46
CA ASP A 14 -11.69 4.52 -13.82
C ASP A 14 -10.96 3.17 -13.81
N MET A 15 -11.44 2.24 -14.63
CA MET A 15 -10.97 0.85 -14.65
C MET A 15 -9.63 0.71 -15.37
N GLU A 16 -9.42 1.42 -16.48
CA GLU A 16 -8.22 1.25 -17.30
C GLU A 16 -7.00 1.87 -16.60
N THR A 17 -7.15 3.06 -16.02
CA THR A 17 -6.11 3.68 -15.19
C THR A 17 -5.78 2.83 -13.96
N ALA A 18 -6.77 2.16 -13.36
CA ALA A 18 -6.54 1.21 -12.29
C ALA A 18 -5.77 -0.03 -12.78
N VAL A 19 -6.06 -0.57 -13.97
CA VAL A 19 -5.28 -1.67 -14.56
C VAL A 19 -3.82 -1.24 -14.78
N THR A 20 -3.60 -0.09 -15.42
CA THR A 20 -2.25 0.43 -15.65
C THR A 20 -1.46 0.58 -14.34
N PHE A 21 -2.09 1.14 -13.30
CA PHE A 21 -1.42 1.33 -12.02
C PHE A 21 -1.17 0.02 -11.27
N TYR A 22 -2.22 -0.77 -11.03
CA TYR A 22 -2.14 -1.94 -10.15
C TYR A 22 -1.52 -3.15 -10.83
N VAL A 23 -1.81 -3.39 -12.11
CA VAL A 23 -1.39 -4.60 -12.81
C VAL A 23 -0.04 -4.36 -13.47
N ASP A 24 0.03 -3.42 -14.41
CA ASP A 24 1.23 -3.19 -15.20
C ASP A 24 2.33 -2.51 -14.37
N GLY A 25 1.94 -1.54 -13.55
CA GLY A 25 2.83 -0.80 -12.68
C GLY A 25 3.25 -1.58 -11.43
N LEU A 26 2.29 -1.88 -10.55
CA LEU A 26 2.56 -2.46 -9.23
C LEU A 26 2.82 -3.98 -9.29
N GLY A 27 2.35 -4.66 -10.35
CA GLY A 27 2.53 -6.10 -10.52
C GLY A 27 1.47 -6.97 -9.87
N CYS A 28 0.28 -6.42 -9.57
CA CYS A 28 -0.84 -7.22 -9.09
C CYS A 28 -1.31 -8.20 -10.17
N THR A 29 -1.76 -9.38 -9.75
CA THR A 29 -2.44 -10.32 -10.65
C THR A 29 -3.91 -9.94 -10.80
N VAL A 30 -4.46 -10.03 -12.01
CA VAL A 30 -5.89 -9.81 -12.24
C VAL A 30 -6.69 -11.08 -11.94
N GLY A 31 -7.82 -10.91 -11.25
CA GLY A 31 -8.84 -11.96 -11.06
C GLY A 31 -10.07 -11.71 -11.93
N ARG A 32 -11.25 -11.70 -11.29
CA ARG A 32 -12.53 -11.41 -11.96
C ARG A 32 -12.66 -9.93 -12.27
N ARG A 33 -13.27 -9.62 -13.41
CA ARG A 33 -13.57 -8.25 -13.86
C ARG A 33 -15.02 -8.14 -14.34
N THR A 34 -15.66 -7.05 -13.98
CA THR A 34 -16.99 -6.63 -14.46
C THR A 34 -16.93 -5.16 -14.88
N LYS A 35 -18.04 -4.59 -15.35
CA LYS A 35 -18.14 -3.14 -15.57
C LYS A 35 -18.00 -2.29 -14.31
N HIS A 36 -18.22 -2.88 -13.12
CA HIS A 36 -18.31 -2.14 -11.86
C HIS A 36 -17.23 -2.48 -10.84
N ALA A 37 -16.46 -3.55 -11.08
CA ALA A 37 -15.44 -3.99 -10.14
C ALA A 37 -14.40 -4.91 -10.77
N MET A 38 -13.21 -4.93 -10.19
CA MET A 38 -12.12 -5.86 -10.51
C MET A 38 -11.49 -6.39 -9.22
N THR A 39 -11.29 -7.70 -9.14
CA THR A 39 -10.50 -8.32 -8.07
C THR A 39 -9.04 -8.40 -8.47
N LEU A 40 -8.13 -8.08 -7.56
CA LEU A 40 -6.68 -8.10 -7.76
C LEU A 40 -6.03 -8.99 -6.69
N GLY A 41 -4.92 -9.62 -7.05
CA GLY A 41 -4.03 -10.31 -6.12
C GLY A 41 -2.79 -9.47 -5.87
N LEU A 42 -2.52 -9.16 -4.60
CA LEU A 42 -1.33 -8.44 -4.15
C LEU A 42 -0.62 -9.28 -3.09
N ALA A 43 0.54 -9.86 -3.43
CA ALA A 43 1.31 -10.75 -2.55
C ALA A 43 0.48 -11.87 -1.91
N GLY A 44 -0.47 -12.45 -2.66
CA GLY A 44 -1.36 -13.50 -2.17
C GLY A 44 -2.58 -13.01 -1.37
N HIS A 45 -2.73 -11.71 -1.13
CA HIS A 45 -3.94 -11.10 -0.57
C HIS A 45 -4.88 -10.61 -1.67
N GLN A 46 -6.17 -10.48 -1.34
CA GLN A 46 -7.18 -10.04 -2.29
C GLN A 46 -7.51 -8.56 -2.10
N LEU A 47 -7.46 -7.81 -3.19
CA LEU A 47 -8.06 -6.48 -3.26
C LEU A 47 -9.26 -6.49 -4.21
N VAL A 48 -10.24 -5.62 -3.96
CA VAL A 48 -11.39 -5.43 -4.85
C VAL A 48 -11.57 -3.94 -5.12
N ALA A 49 -11.22 -3.56 -6.35
CA ALA A 49 -11.38 -2.21 -6.84
C ALA A 49 -12.83 -2.04 -7.34
N HIS A 50 -13.59 -1.13 -6.72
CA HIS A 50 -14.97 -0.82 -7.10
C HIS A 50 -15.03 0.50 -7.85
N VAL A 51 -15.63 0.49 -9.04
CA VAL A 51 -15.85 1.72 -9.82
C VAL A 51 -16.87 2.59 -9.10
N VAL A 52 -16.46 3.82 -8.78
CA VAL A 52 -17.32 4.87 -8.24
C VAL A 52 -17.54 5.95 -9.30
N PRO A 53 -18.71 6.61 -9.33
CA PRO A 53 -19.05 7.57 -10.38
C PRO A 53 -18.20 8.85 -10.34
N GLU A 54 -17.66 9.20 -9.17
CA GLU A 54 -16.86 10.40 -8.95
C GLU A 54 -15.49 10.04 -8.42
N GLN A 55 -14.48 10.82 -8.80
CA GLN A 55 -13.14 10.67 -8.25
C GLN A 55 -13.14 10.96 -6.75
N PRO A 56 -12.62 10.06 -5.90
CA PRO A 56 -12.53 10.32 -4.47
C PRO A 56 -11.80 11.65 -4.18
N PRO A 57 -12.23 12.41 -3.15
CA PRO A 57 -11.56 13.63 -2.78
C PRO A 57 -10.12 13.34 -2.34
N GLN A 58 -9.21 14.26 -2.62
CA GLN A 58 -7.83 14.13 -2.16
C GLN A 58 -7.78 14.18 -0.64
N GLN A 59 -7.06 13.23 -0.03
CA GLN A 59 -6.79 13.25 1.40
C GLN A 59 -5.75 14.32 1.72
N LYS A 60 -5.93 15.00 2.86
CA LYS A 60 -4.92 15.92 3.42
C LYS A 60 -3.98 15.09 4.28
N GLY A 61 -2.81 14.75 3.75
CA GLY A 61 -1.81 13.90 4.42
C GLY A 61 -2.08 12.40 4.27
N ILE A 62 -1.26 11.60 4.96
CA ILE A 62 -1.31 10.13 5.00
C ILE A 62 -2.57 9.59 5.71
N TYR A 63 -3.18 10.40 6.58
CA TYR A 63 -4.28 10.00 7.45
C TYR A 63 -5.63 10.57 6.99
N PRO A 64 -6.75 9.86 7.25
CA PRO A 64 -6.85 8.66 8.08
C PRO A 64 -6.76 7.32 7.32
N ARG A 65 -6.64 7.32 5.98
CA ARG A 65 -6.77 6.10 5.19
C ARG A 65 -5.55 5.86 4.30
N HIS A 66 -5.00 4.67 4.43
CA HIS A 66 -4.08 4.03 3.50
C HIS A 66 -4.13 2.52 3.72
N PHE A 67 -3.58 1.76 2.80
CA PHE A 67 -3.44 0.30 2.93
C PHE A 67 -2.15 -0.17 2.27
N GLY A 68 -1.75 -1.41 2.45
CA GLY A 68 -0.62 -1.97 1.71
C GLY A 68 -0.03 -3.17 2.43
N LEU A 69 1.29 -3.33 2.37
CA LEU A 69 1.97 -4.52 2.86
C LEU A 69 3.04 -4.18 3.89
N VAL A 70 3.19 -5.09 4.86
CA VAL A 70 4.38 -5.17 5.71
C VAL A 70 5.23 -6.34 5.22
N PHE A 71 6.41 -6.05 4.69
CA PHE A 71 7.37 -7.03 4.23
C PHE A 71 8.26 -7.51 5.37
N LEU A 72 8.47 -8.82 5.45
CA LEU A 72 9.45 -9.41 6.36
C LEU A 72 10.88 -9.35 5.78
N SER A 73 11.00 -9.30 4.45
CA SER A 73 12.28 -9.11 3.76
C SER A 73 12.48 -7.65 3.32
N GLN A 74 13.62 -7.06 3.71
CA GLN A 74 14.01 -5.73 3.23
C GLN A 74 14.26 -5.73 1.72
N GLU A 75 14.78 -6.83 1.17
CA GLU A 75 15.09 -6.98 -0.26
C GLU A 75 13.82 -6.97 -1.11
N GLU A 76 12.78 -7.68 -0.66
CA GLU A 76 11.47 -7.68 -1.33
C GLU A 76 10.80 -6.30 -1.28
N TRP A 77 10.91 -5.61 -0.15
CA TRP A 77 10.44 -4.23 -0.01
C TRP A 77 11.17 -3.29 -1.00
N GLN A 78 12.49 -3.41 -1.11
CA GLN A 78 13.29 -2.61 -2.04
C GLN A 78 12.94 -2.95 -3.50
N ALA A 79 12.77 -4.23 -3.83
CA ALA A 79 12.38 -4.67 -5.16
C ALA A 79 11.01 -4.10 -5.59
N LEU A 80 10.05 -3.97 -4.66
CA LEU A 80 8.78 -3.32 -4.95
C LEU A 80 8.95 -1.81 -5.20
N ALA A 81 9.77 -1.13 -4.40
CA ALA A 81 10.06 0.29 -4.59
C ALA A 81 10.74 0.55 -5.95
N ASP A 82 11.69 -0.30 -6.34
CA ASP A 82 12.41 -0.18 -7.61
C ASP A 82 11.49 -0.46 -8.79
N ARG A 83 10.61 -1.46 -8.71
CA ARG A 83 9.55 -1.70 -9.70
C ARG A 83 8.66 -0.47 -9.86
N ALA A 84 8.15 0.08 -8.76
CA ALA A 84 7.28 1.25 -8.79
C ALA A 84 7.97 2.44 -9.46
N ARG A 85 9.26 2.67 -9.17
CA ARG A 85 10.05 3.73 -9.82
C ARG A 85 10.28 3.45 -11.31
N ALA A 86 10.65 2.22 -11.68
CA ALA A 86 10.89 1.83 -13.07
C ALA A 86 9.65 1.97 -13.95
N ASN A 87 8.47 1.70 -13.39
CA ASN A 87 7.18 1.83 -14.06
C ASN A 87 6.55 3.23 -13.91
N GLY A 88 7.27 4.20 -13.33
CA GLY A 88 6.81 5.59 -13.23
C GLY A 88 5.58 5.80 -12.35
N LEU A 89 5.38 4.96 -11.33
CA LEU A 89 4.28 5.14 -10.38
C LEU A 89 4.46 6.40 -9.53
N SER A 90 3.34 7.04 -9.18
CA SER A 90 3.34 8.24 -8.35
C SER A 90 3.70 7.90 -6.91
N PHE A 91 4.82 8.43 -6.43
CA PHE A 91 5.20 8.37 -5.01
C PHE A 91 4.64 9.60 -4.29
N TYR A 92 3.64 9.37 -3.44
CA TYR A 92 3.18 10.39 -2.49
C TYR A 92 4.28 10.73 -1.49
N GLN A 93 5.01 9.71 -1.02
CA GLN A 93 6.22 9.87 -0.22
C GLN A 93 7.29 8.89 -0.67
N GLN A 94 8.50 9.42 -0.89
CA GLN A 94 9.66 8.62 -1.29
C GLN A 94 10.10 7.65 -0.18
N PRO A 95 10.79 6.55 -0.55
CA PRO A 95 11.41 5.62 0.40
C PRO A 95 12.25 6.35 1.46
N ARG A 96 11.92 6.12 2.73
CA ARG A 96 12.65 6.67 3.89
C ARG A 96 12.69 5.69 5.06
N VAL A 97 13.60 5.96 6.00
CA VAL A 97 13.62 5.32 7.33
C VAL A 97 12.85 6.21 8.29
N ARG A 98 11.99 5.60 9.11
CA ARG A 98 11.20 6.27 10.15
C ARG A 98 11.60 5.72 11.51
N PHE A 99 11.66 6.61 12.49
CA PHE A 99 12.12 6.34 13.85
C PHE A 99 13.51 5.66 13.91
N PRO A 100 14.55 6.23 13.25
CA PRO A 100 15.86 5.61 13.18
C PRO A 100 16.47 5.37 14.57
N GLY A 101 17.05 4.19 14.76
CA GLY A 101 17.68 3.75 16.02
C GLY A 101 16.70 3.32 17.11
N THR A 102 15.39 3.34 16.87
CA THR A 102 14.37 2.94 17.86
C THR A 102 13.91 1.49 17.66
N ARG A 103 13.21 0.94 18.66
CA ARG A 103 12.56 -0.38 18.56
C ARG A 103 11.49 -0.46 17.46
N ILE A 104 10.90 0.67 17.09
CA ILE A 104 9.89 0.78 16.04
C ILE A 104 10.45 1.30 14.71
N GLU A 105 11.79 1.26 14.53
CA GLU A 105 12.41 1.65 13.27
C GLU A 105 11.84 0.82 12.11
N HIS A 106 11.43 1.50 11.06
CA HIS A 106 10.97 0.86 9.84
C HIS A 106 11.25 1.70 8.60
N ARG A 107 11.35 1.03 7.47
CA ARG A 107 11.35 1.64 6.15
C ARG A 107 9.91 1.79 5.69
N THR A 108 9.60 2.91 5.06
CA THR A 108 8.27 3.17 4.51
C THR A 108 8.36 4.00 3.24
N PHE A 109 7.44 3.76 2.31
CA PHE A 109 7.12 4.66 1.20
C PHE A 109 5.62 4.61 0.93
N PHE A 110 5.12 5.66 0.28
CA PHE A 110 3.72 5.77 -0.10
C PHE A 110 3.58 5.97 -1.60
N LEU A 111 2.74 5.17 -2.24
CA LEU A 111 2.26 5.43 -3.60
C LEU A 111 0.88 6.07 -3.54
N GLU A 112 0.55 6.88 -4.54
CA GLU A 112 -0.82 7.38 -4.77
C GLU A 112 -1.34 6.81 -6.09
N ASP A 113 -2.48 6.11 -6.03
CA ASP A 113 -3.14 5.61 -7.23
C ASP A 113 -3.91 6.74 -7.97
N PRO A 114 -4.36 6.52 -9.22
CA PRO A 114 -5.12 7.52 -9.97
C PRO A 114 -6.42 7.98 -9.28
N SER A 115 -6.95 7.18 -8.36
CA SER A 115 -8.16 7.46 -7.59
C SER A 115 -7.86 8.05 -6.21
N ARG A 116 -6.61 8.47 -5.97
CA ARG A 116 -6.11 9.11 -4.75
C ARG A 116 -6.12 8.20 -3.52
N ASN A 117 -6.12 6.89 -3.72
CA ASN A 117 -5.84 5.95 -2.65
C ASN A 117 -4.35 5.97 -2.34
N LEU A 118 -4.01 6.06 -1.06
CA LEU A 118 -2.63 5.97 -0.59
C LEU A 118 -2.28 4.51 -0.25
N LEU A 119 -1.17 4.03 -0.79
CA LEU A 119 -0.64 2.70 -0.53
C LEU A 119 0.66 2.78 0.25
N GLU A 120 0.70 2.27 1.47
CA GLU A 120 1.89 2.20 2.32
C GLU A 120 2.57 0.84 2.23
N PHE A 121 3.88 0.83 1.99
CA PHE A 121 4.68 -0.38 2.04
C PHE A 121 5.78 -0.24 3.08
N LYS A 122 5.81 -1.17 4.04
CA LYS A 122 6.71 -1.12 5.20
C LYS A 122 7.64 -2.31 5.28
N HIS A 123 8.78 -2.09 5.90
CA HIS A 123 9.63 -3.15 6.45
C HIS A 123 10.18 -2.71 7.80
N TYR A 124 9.87 -3.45 8.87
CA TYR A 124 10.35 -3.15 10.22
C TYR A 124 11.73 -3.79 10.44
N THR A 125 12.69 -3.00 10.95
CA THR A 125 14.01 -3.49 11.32
C THR A 125 13.91 -4.51 12.46
N HIS A 126 12.92 -4.34 13.34
CA HIS A 126 12.59 -5.30 14.39
C HIS A 126 11.17 -5.82 14.16
N GLU A 127 11.03 -7.10 13.80
CA GLU A 127 9.73 -7.72 13.49
C GLU A 127 8.73 -7.63 14.66
N THR A 128 9.22 -7.63 15.91
CA THR A 128 8.39 -7.43 17.10
C THR A 128 7.62 -6.10 17.08
N ALA A 129 8.10 -5.08 16.36
CA ALA A 129 7.41 -3.79 16.22
C ALA A 129 6.11 -3.84 15.42
N ILE A 130 5.86 -4.92 14.67
CA ILE A 130 4.61 -5.06 13.92
C ILE A 130 3.42 -5.18 14.88
N PHE A 131 3.57 -5.90 16.00
CA PHE A 131 2.47 -6.17 16.95
C PHE A 131 2.82 -6.14 18.45
N GLY A 132 4.11 -6.20 18.78
CA GLY A 132 4.61 -6.49 20.13
C GLY A 132 5.10 -5.28 20.93
N GLU A 133 5.54 -4.20 20.28
CA GLU A 133 6.06 -2.99 20.96
C GLU A 133 4.89 -2.10 21.46
N GLN A 134 3.98 -2.67 22.26
CA GLN A 134 2.71 -2.03 22.66
C GLN A 134 2.88 -0.84 23.61
N ASP A 135 4.02 -0.75 24.31
CA ASP A 135 4.36 0.36 25.18
C ASP A 135 4.83 1.61 24.40
N HIS A 136 5.05 1.48 23.08
CA HIS A 136 5.35 2.61 22.20
C HIS A 136 4.06 3.28 21.71
N GLY A 137 3.72 4.44 22.29
CA GLY A 137 2.50 5.19 21.95
C GLY A 137 2.51 5.94 20.60
N GLN A 138 3.61 5.92 19.85
CA GLN A 138 3.70 6.60 18.55
C GLN A 138 3.15 5.72 17.43
N VAL A 139 1.96 6.07 16.93
CA VAL A 139 1.39 5.50 15.71
C VAL A 139 1.35 6.58 14.67
N GLY A 140 2.11 6.39 13.60
CA GLY A 140 2.12 7.37 12.54
C GLY A 140 2.97 8.61 12.82
N ASP A 141 2.78 9.65 12.00
CA ASP A 141 3.52 10.90 12.11
C ASP A 141 2.69 11.78 13.05
N ALA A 142 3.32 12.34 14.08
CA ALA A 142 2.64 13.11 15.12
C ALA A 142 2.02 14.43 14.61
N SER A 143 2.27 14.78 13.35
CA SER A 143 1.80 16.00 12.70
C SER A 143 1.93 15.89 11.17
N GLU A 144 0.81 15.61 10.49
CA GLU A 144 0.58 15.98 9.09
C GLU A 144 -0.75 16.74 8.99
#